data_AF-A0A235B8G8-F1
#
_entry.id   AF-A0A235B8G8-F1
#
_cell.length_a   1.000
_cell.length_b   1.000
_cell.length_c   1.000
_cell.angle_alpha   90.00
_cell.angle_beta   90.00
_cell.angle_gamma   90.00
#
_symmetry.space_group_name_H-M   'P 1'
#
loop_
_entity.id
_entity.type
_entity.pdbx_description
1 polymer ?
#
loop_
_entity_poly.entity_id
_entity_poly.type
_entity_poly.pdbx_seq_one_letter_code
_entity_poly.pdbx_strand_id
1 'polypeptide(L)'
;MTRETKPKAYDWKARDISDWNTTTVRAYLKARHEEELSIPYVPKNFKVELGQISHMIKNYGPGTTKAFIDECFRSYTPTPKYPGLSFWFMFTYMKSAVLPRVLEKAVNEERNRRAKAHIPKVENVDDWL
;
A
#
# COMPACT_ATOMS: atom_id res chain seq x y z
N MET A 1 16.72 -1.11 -28.94
CA MET A 1 15.74 -1.30 -27.86
C MET A 1 15.63 0.00 -27.09
N THR A 2 14.64 0.82 -27.40
CA THR A 2 14.36 2.08 -26.69
C THR A 2 13.86 1.74 -25.28
N ARG A 3 14.60 2.17 -24.25
CA ARG A 3 14.17 2.03 -22.86
C ARG A 3 12.95 2.94 -22.67
N GLU A 4 11.78 2.37 -22.44
CA GLU A 4 10.60 3.15 -22.09
C GLU A 4 10.91 3.99 -20.86
N THR A 5 10.70 5.30 -20.97
CA THR A 5 11.04 6.23 -19.90
C THR A 5 9.90 6.19 -18.89
N LYS A 6 10.17 5.66 -17.70
CA LYS A 6 9.19 5.61 -16.61
C LYS A 6 8.75 7.03 -16.24
N PRO A 7 7.46 7.28 -15.98
CA PRO A 7 6.97 8.59 -15.53
C PRO A 7 7.69 9.01 -14.24
N LYS A 8 7.73 10.32 -13.93
CA LYS A 8 8.50 10.84 -12.77
C LYS A 8 8.07 10.18 -11.46
N ALA A 9 9.02 10.01 -10.52
CA ALA A 9 8.77 9.23 -9.29
C ALA A 9 7.69 9.83 -8.37
N TYR A 10 7.46 11.14 -8.45
CA TYR A 10 6.46 11.87 -7.67
C TYR A 10 5.04 11.69 -8.22
N ASP A 11 4.91 11.37 -9.51
CA ASP A 11 3.63 11.09 -10.15
C ASP A 11 3.24 9.63 -9.92
N TRP A 12 2.81 9.37 -8.68
CA TRP A 12 2.46 8.04 -8.23
C TRP A 12 1.20 7.49 -8.90
N LYS A 13 0.31 8.35 -9.40
CA LYS A 13 -0.93 7.96 -10.09
C LYS A 13 -0.65 7.37 -11.47
N ALA A 14 0.37 7.88 -12.16
CA ALA A 14 0.77 7.39 -13.48
C ALA A 14 1.69 6.16 -13.44
N ARG A 15 2.10 5.69 -12.26
CA ARG A 15 3.03 4.56 -12.09
C ARG A 15 2.29 3.29 -11.69
N ASP A 16 2.67 2.17 -12.32
CA ASP A 16 2.25 0.85 -11.84
C ASP A 16 2.79 0.60 -10.43
N ILE A 17 1.97 -0.07 -9.61
CA ILE A 17 2.27 -0.34 -8.20
C ILE A 17 3.56 -1.15 -8.05
N SER A 18 3.88 -2.07 -8.98
CA SER A 18 5.11 -2.86 -8.93
C SER A 18 6.38 -2.02 -9.04
N ASP A 19 6.28 -0.84 -9.65
CA ASP A 19 7.37 0.08 -9.93
C ASP A 19 7.54 1.18 -8.88
N TRP A 20 6.73 1.14 -7.82
CA TRP A 20 6.81 2.12 -6.76
C TRP A 20 8.11 1.97 -5.96
N ASN A 21 8.83 3.08 -5.85
CA ASN A 21 10.01 3.19 -5.00
C ASN A 21 9.71 4.07 -3.78
N THR A 22 10.72 4.28 -2.93
CA THR A 22 10.59 5.06 -1.70
C THR A 22 10.07 6.48 -1.94
N THR A 23 10.45 7.11 -3.05
CA THR A 23 9.99 8.46 -3.41
C THR A 23 8.51 8.45 -3.82
N THR A 24 8.10 7.45 -4.60
CA THR A 24 6.70 7.28 -5.02
C THR A 24 5.79 7.01 -3.82
N VAL A 25 6.19 6.12 -2.91
CA VAL A 25 5.44 5.86 -1.67
C VAL A 25 5.35 7.11 -0.78
N ARG A 26 6.43 7.89 -0.69
CA ARG A 26 6.41 9.15 0.06
C ARG A 26 5.47 10.19 -0.58
N ALA A 27 5.47 10.31 -1.91
CA ALA A 27 4.56 11.20 -2.63
C ALA A 27 3.10 10.77 -2.44
N TYR A 28 2.83 9.46 -2.48
CA TYR A 28 1.54 8.88 -2.15
C TYR A 28 1.10 9.23 -0.72
N LEU A 29 1.96 8.97 0.27
CA LEU A 29 1.68 9.26 1.67
C LEU A 29 1.37 10.74 1.90
N LYS A 30 2.13 11.64 1.28
CA LYS A 30 1.87 13.08 1.35
C LYS A 30 0.47 13.42 0.82
N ALA A 31 0.12 12.90 -0.36
CA ALA A 31 -1.19 13.13 -0.95
C ALA A 31 -2.33 12.60 -0.06
N ARG A 32 -2.20 11.37 0.46
CA ARG A 32 -3.21 10.77 1.35
C ARG A 32 -3.37 11.53 2.66
N HIS A 33 -2.28 12.05 3.22
CA HIS A 33 -2.34 12.87 4.43
C HIS A 33 -3.09 14.19 4.18
N GLU A 34 -2.83 14.84 3.04
CA GLU A 34 -3.54 16.06 2.65
C GLU A 34 -5.02 15.79 2.34
N GLU A 35 -5.35 14.67 1.71
CA GLU A 35 -6.73 14.25 1.41
C GLU A 35 -7.54 13.91 2.66
N GLU A 36 -7.00 13.06 3.55
CA GLU A 36 -7.75 12.53 4.70
C GLU A 36 -7.75 13.48 5.90
N LEU A 37 -6.63 14.18 6.13
CA LEU A 37 -6.45 15.01 7.33
C LEU A 37 -6.50 16.50 7.03
N SER A 38 -6.53 16.91 5.75
CA SER A 38 -6.53 18.32 5.33
C SER A 38 -5.36 19.14 5.92
N ILE A 39 -4.29 18.47 6.35
CA ILE A 39 -3.10 19.06 6.98
C ILE A 39 -1.89 18.71 6.11
N PRO A 40 -0.93 19.64 5.94
CA PRO A 40 0.30 19.33 5.21
C PRO A 40 1.09 18.21 5.90
N TYR A 41 1.61 17.26 5.11
CA TYR A 41 2.44 16.19 5.63
C TYR A 41 3.79 16.73 6.12
N VAL A 42 4.05 16.62 7.43
CA VAL A 42 5.33 17.00 8.05
C VAL A 42 5.96 15.77 8.70
N PRO A 43 7.06 15.25 8.15
CA PRO A 43 7.75 14.12 8.76
C PRO A 43 8.70 14.57 9.85
N LYS A 44 8.87 13.73 10.87
CA LYS A 44 9.79 13.98 11.98
C LYS A 44 11.26 13.92 11.55
N ASN A 45 11.62 12.94 10.73
CA ASN A 45 12.97 12.80 10.16
C ASN A 45 12.90 12.09 8.81
N PHE A 46 13.21 12.83 7.75
CA PHE A 46 13.16 12.32 6.38
C PHE A 46 14.04 11.09 6.14
N LYS A 47 15.28 11.07 6.65
CA LYS A 47 16.21 9.95 6.38
C LYS A 47 15.71 8.66 7.00
N VAL A 48 15.17 8.74 8.22
CA VAL A 48 14.63 7.58 8.93
C VAL A 48 13.39 7.04 8.21
N GLU A 49 12.46 7.90 7.82
CA GLU A 49 11.26 7.46 7.09
C GLU A 49 11.59 6.81 5.76
N LEU A 50 12.53 7.37 4.99
CA LEU A 50 12.97 6.75 3.73
C LEU A 50 13.57 5.35 3.97
N GLY A 51 14.33 5.16 5.06
CA GLY A 51 14.85 3.86 5.45
C GLY A 51 13.74 2.87 5.81
N GLN A 52 12.74 3.31 6.57
CA GLN A 52 11.59 2.48 6.96
C GLN A 52 10.72 2.10 5.75
N ILE A 53 10.44 3.05 4.85
CA ILE A 53 9.72 2.80 3.61
C ILE A 53 10.51 1.81 2.75
N SER A 54 11.82 2.02 2.59
CA SER A 54 12.66 1.09 1.83
C SER A 54 12.65 -0.31 2.44
N HIS A 55 12.64 -0.42 3.77
CA HIS A 55 12.56 -1.71 4.45
C HIS A 55 11.22 -2.39 4.18
N MET A 56 10.10 -1.67 4.25
CA MET A 56 8.77 -2.21 3.95
C MET A 56 8.66 -2.70 2.50
N ILE A 57 9.12 -1.91 1.54
CA ILE A 57 9.12 -2.28 0.11
C ILE A 57 9.98 -3.53 -0.12
N LYS A 58 11.16 -3.62 0.50
CA LYS A 58 12.06 -4.78 0.32
C LYS A 58 11.50 -6.07 0.91
N ASN A 59 10.83 -6.01 2.07
CA ASN A 59 10.35 -7.21 2.75
C ASN A 59 8.96 -7.66 2.27
N TYR A 60 8.08 -6.73 1.91
CA TYR A 60 6.67 -7.02 1.62
C TYR A 60 6.21 -6.55 0.24
N GLY A 61 7.05 -5.84 -0.49
CA GLY A 61 6.71 -5.25 -1.78
C GLY A 61 5.98 -3.91 -1.68
N PRO A 62 5.90 -3.17 -2.80
CA PRO A 62 5.27 -1.86 -2.86
C PRO A 62 3.75 -1.91 -2.67
N GLY A 63 3.07 -2.92 -3.21
CA GLY A 63 1.61 -3.08 -3.06
C GLY A 63 1.17 -3.25 -1.61
N THR A 64 1.85 -4.13 -0.87
CA THR A 64 1.61 -4.31 0.56
C THR A 64 1.93 -3.05 1.36
N THR A 65 2.99 -2.32 0.97
CA THR A 65 3.34 -1.04 1.62
C THR A 65 2.24 0.01 1.42
N LYS A 66 1.66 0.09 0.22
CA LYS A 66 0.50 0.96 -0.04
C LYS A 66 -0.70 0.57 0.82
N ALA A 67 -1.06 -0.72 0.81
CA ALA A 67 -2.19 -1.22 1.59
C ALA A 67 -2.01 -1.00 3.09
N PHE A 68 -0.78 -1.13 3.60
CA PHE A 68 -0.44 -0.80 4.98
C PHE A 68 -0.73 0.67 5.31
N ILE A 69 -0.30 1.61 4.46
CA ILE A 69 -0.58 3.04 4.63
C ILE A 69 -2.10 3.29 4.64
N ASP A 70 -2.83 2.67 3.73
CA ASP A 70 -4.29 2.84 3.62
C ASP A 70 -5.03 2.34 4.86
N GLU A 71 -4.67 1.17 5.38
CA GLU A 71 -5.23 0.63 6.62
C GLU A 71 -4.83 1.46 7.85
N CYS A 72 -3.62 2.03 7.85
CA CYS A 72 -3.19 2.96 8.90
C CYS A 72 -4.09 4.19 8.94
N PHE A 73 -4.32 4.86 7.80
CA PHE A 73 -5.25 6.01 7.77
C PHE A 73 -6.67 5.62 8.15
N ARG A 74 -7.17 4.47 7.68
CA ARG A 74 -8.52 4.00 8.04
C ARG A 74 -8.69 3.72 9.53
N SER A 75 -7.65 3.20 10.17
CA SER A 75 -7.68 2.87 11.61
C SER A 75 -7.38 4.07 12.50
N TYR A 76 -6.88 5.17 11.94
CA TYR A 76 -6.40 6.30 12.70
C TYR A 76 -7.52 7.31 12.99
N THR A 77 -7.72 7.62 14.26
CA THR A 77 -8.57 8.74 14.69
C THR A 77 -7.68 9.89 15.15
N PRO A 78 -7.68 11.04 14.46
CA PRO A 78 -6.89 12.19 14.86
C PRO A 78 -7.27 12.67 16.26
N THR A 79 -6.26 13.02 17.06
CA THR A 79 -6.46 13.59 18.41
C THR A 79 -5.76 14.94 18.48
N PRO A 80 -6.13 15.85 19.42
CA PRO A 80 -5.47 17.15 19.54
C PRO A 80 -3.94 17.06 19.73
N LYS A 81 -3.47 16.00 20.39
CA LYS A 81 -2.04 15.75 20.61
C LYS A 81 -1.33 15.19 19.37
N TYR A 82 -2.06 14.48 18.51
CA TYR A 82 -1.55 13.85 17.30
C TYR A 82 -2.52 14.16 16.14
N PRO A 83 -2.43 15.36 15.55
CA PRO A 83 -3.33 15.75 14.46
C PRO A 83 -2.93 15.11 13.12
N GLY A 84 -1.66 14.76 12.95
CA GLY A 84 -1.10 14.19 11.73
C GLY A 84 -0.51 12.79 11.92
N LEU A 85 -0.32 12.10 10.80
CA LEU A 85 0.20 10.74 10.77
C LEU A 85 1.45 10.66 9.89
N SER A 86 2.62 10.52 10.52
CA SER A 86 3.91 10.34 9.84
C SER A 86 4.20 8.87 9.58
N PHE A 87 5.02 8.56 8.56
CA PHE A 87 5.40 7.16 8.30
C PHE A 87 6.13 6.55 9.49
N TRP A 88 6.95 7.35 10.19
CA TRP A 88 7.62 6.90 11.41
C TRP A 88 6.60 6.47 12.47
N PHE A 89 5.54 7.25 12.69
CA PHE A 89 4.49 6.90 13.64
C PHE A 89 3.78 5.60 13.24
N MET A 90 3.39 5.48 11.96
CA MET A 90 2.77 4.26 11.43
C MET A 90 3.67 3.04 11.66
N PHE A 91 4.95 3.15 11.30
CA PHE A 91 5.91 2.06 11.41
C PHE A 91 6.20 1.67 12.86
N THR A 92 6.32 2.64 13.76
CA THR A 92 6.67 2.39 15.17
C THR A 92 5.48 1.88 15.98
N TYR A 93 4.29 2.47 15.82
CA TYR A 93 3.16 2.20 16.71
C TYR A 93 2.07 1.32 16.07
N MET A 94 1.90 1.38 14.75
CA MET A 94 0.79 0.70 14.07
C MET A 94 1.22 -0.59 13.36
N LYS A 95 2.51 -0.75 13.06
CA LYS A 95 3.01 -1.91 12.28
C LYS A 95 2.57 -3.25 12.86
N SER A 96 2.75 -3.48 14.16
CA SER A 96 2.40 -4.77 14.79
C SER A 96 0.91 -5.09 14.72
N ALA A 97 0.05 -4.07 14.80
CA ALA A 97 -1.41 -4.25 14.79
C ALA A 97 -1.98 -4.35 13.35
N VAL A 98 -1.45 -3.55 12.43
CA VAL A 98 -2.01 -3.37 11.07
C VAL A 98 -1.39 -4.33 10.07
N LEU A 99 -0.07 -4.54 10.13
CA LEU A 99 0.65 -5.31 9.11
C LEU A 99 0.16 -6.77 8.99
N PRO A 100 -0.08 -7.52 10.09
CA PRO A 100 -0.59 -8.90 9.97
C PRO A 100 -1.94 -8.96 9.22
N ARG A 101 -2.84 -8.00 9.48
CA ARG A 101 -4.14 -7.91 8.80
C ARG A 101 -3.99 -7.65 7.31
N VAL A 102 -3.05 -6.78 6.94
CA VAL A 102 -2.76 -6.48 5.53
C VAL A 102 -2.18 -7.71 4.81
N LEU A 103 -1.26 -8.42 5.46
CA LEU A 103 -0.66 -9.64 4.90
C LEU A 103 -1.69 -10.76 4.74
N GLU A 104 -2.56 -10.95 5.73
CA GLU A 104 -3.66 -11.92 5.65
C GLU A 104 -4.59 -11.61 4.48
N LYS A 105 -4.99 -10.34 4.30
CA LYS A 105 -5.80 -9.91 3.15
C LYS A 105 -5.10 -10.21 1.82
N ALA A 106 -3.81 -9.90 1.70
CA ALA A 106 -3.04 -10.17 0.49
C ALA A 106 -2.97 -11.68 0.16
N VAL A 107 -2.76 -12.52 1.17
CA VAL A 107 -2.76 -13.99 1.01
C VAL A 107 -4.14 -14.49 0.60
N ASN A 108 -5.20 -13.98 1.22
CA ASN A 108 -6.56 -14.39 0.90
C ASN A 108 -6.98 -13.97 -0.52
N GLU A 109 -6.60 -12.78 -0.96
CA GLU A 109 -6.81 -12.32 -2.34
C GLU A 109 -6.11 -13.22 -3.34
N GLU A 110 -4.86 -13.58 -3.10
CA GLU A 110 -4.11 -14.50 -3.96
C GLU A 110 -4.76 -15.89 -4.00
N ARG A 111 -5.20 -16.41 -2.84
CA ARG A 111 -5.94 -17.68 -2.77
C ARG A 111 -7.23 -17.62 -3.57
N ASN A 112 -7.99 -16.53 -3.47
CA ASN A 112 -9.23 -16.34 -4.20
C ASN A 112 -8.99 -16.22 -5.72
N ARG A 113 -7.93 -15.52 -6.14
CA ARG A 113 -7.54 -15.45 -7.57
C ARG A 113 -7.23 -16.84 -8.12
N ARG A 114 -6.47 -17.65 -7.38
CA ARG A 114 -6.17 -19.04 -7.77
C ARG A 114 -7.42 -19.91 -7.82
N ALA A 115 -8.31 -19.79 -6.84
CA ALA A 115 -9.57 -20.52 -6.83
C ALA A 115 -10.43 -20.18 -8.04
N LYS A 116 -10.55 -18.89 -8.39
CA LYS A 116 -11.29 -18.43 -9.59
C LYS A 116 -10.66 -18.91 -10.89
N ALA A 117 -9.33 -18.93 -10.98
CA ALA A 117 -8.62 -19.45 -12.15
C ALA A 117 -8.79 -20.98 -12.30
N HIS A 118 -9.07 -21.69 -11.20
CA HIS A 118 -9.26 -23.14 -11.18
C HIS A 118 -10.72 -23.58 -11.31
N ILE A 119 -11.70 -22.67 -11.46
CA ILE A 119 -13.10 -23.08 -11.69
C ILE A 119 -13.16 -23.83 -13.04
N PRO A 120 -13.42 -25.15 -13.06
CA PRO A 120 -13.59 -25.85 -14.33
C PRO A 120 -14.82 -25.27 -15.02
N LYS A 121 -14.70 -24.95 -16.31
CA LYS A 121 -15.88 -24.71 -17.16
C LYS A 121 -16.73 -25.96 -17.05
N VAL A 122 -17.89 -25.85 -16.39
CA VAL A 122 -18.89 -26.92 -16.39
C VAL A 122 -19.45 -26.91 -17.82
N GLU A 123 -18.89 -27.77 -18.65
CA GLU A 123 -19.31 -27.92 -20.03
C GLU A 123 -20.54 -28.82 -20.04
N ASN A 124 -21.65 -28.20 -20.44
CA ASN A 124 -22.90 -28.81 -20.89
C ASN A 124 -23.84 -29.40 -19.83
N VAL A 125 -24.97 -28.72 -19.61
CA VAL A 125 -26.11 -29.14 -18.76
C VAL A 125 -27.17 -29.87 -19.59
N ASP A 126 -26.95 -30.06 -20.90
CA ASP A 126 -27.90 -30.72 -21.82
C ASP A 126 -27.80 -32.26 -21.81
N ASP A 127 -26.90 -32.86 -21.02
CA ASP A 127 -26.74 -34.34 -20.93
C ASP A 127 -27.63 -34.98 -19.83
N TRP A 128 -28.58 -34.21 -19.26
CA TRP A 128 -29.48 -34.62 -18.17
C TRP A 128 -30.97 -34.50 -18.51
N LEU A 129 -31.34 -34.30 -19.78
CA LEU A 129 -32.72 -34.16 -20.26
C LEU A 129 -33.08 -35.21 -21.31
#